data_AF-A0A1G1I1V9-F1
#
_entry.id   AF-A0A1G1I1V9-F1
#
_cell.length_a   1.000
_cell.length_b   1.000
_cell.length_c   1.000
_cell.angle_alpha   90.00
_cell.angle_beta   90.00
_cell.angle_gamma   90.00
#
_symmetry.space_group_name_H-M   'P 1'
#
loop_
_entity.id
_entity.type
_entity.pdbx_description
1 polymer ?
#
loop_
_entity_poly.entity_id
_entity_poly.type
_entity_poly.pdbx_seq_one_letter_code
_entity_poly.pdbx_strand_id
1 'polypeptide(L)'
;MALMFIAVGTAGVSITTWLGGAQTVETRLFPDAALMPMMGWGMHGPGMRAMMQEMMSGRLPPSITPENLPDSESPGAKLLARYCTQCHNLPAPAMHTAEEWPAVESRMFNRMAMMSGRGGMGGMMRRRMMSIQGPTGGEQETILDYLQGHALRPANVEALGPSDAPGLALFRQTCSQCHALPDPTLHTADEWPVVVDRMRKNMRAMGRRVITDPERDEIVGFLATEAGS
;
A
#
# COMPACT_ATOMS: atom_id res chain seq x y z
N MET A 1 -9.80 -52.86 38.35
CA MET A 1 -10.31 -54.20 37.99
C MET A 1 -11.74 -54.02 37.52
N ALA A 2 -12.08 -54.64 36.39
CA ALA A 2 -13.36 -54.60 35.67
C ALA A 2 -13.67 -53.32 34.85
N LEU A 3 -14.17 -53.37 33.62
CA LEU A 3 -14.12 -54.33 32.51
C LEU A 3 -14.76 -53.59 31.33
N MET A 4 -14.12 -53.69 30.17
CA MET A 4 -14.50 -53.12 28.89
C MET A 4 -15.60 -53.99 28.25
N PHE A 5 -16.67 -53.40 27.71
CA PHE A 5 -17.55 -54.07 26.75
C PHE A 5 -17.87 -53.15 25.57
N ILE A 6 -17.32 -53.56 24.43
CA ILE A 6 -17.67 -53.12 23.08
C ILE A 6 -18.92 -53.89 22.67
N ALA A 7 -19.94 -53.20 22.14
CA ALA A 7 -21.04 -53.82 21.42
C ALA A 7 -21.04 -53.32 19.97
N VAL A 8 -20.67 -54.23 19.07
CA VAL A 8 -20.76 -54.13 17.60
C VAL A 8 -22.19 -54.46 17.21
N GLY A 9 -22.87 -53.55 16.50
CA GLY A 9 -24.19 -53.77 15.91
C GLY A 9 -24.10 -53.84 14.39
N THR A 10 -24.42 -55.00 13.83
CA THR A 10 -24.39 -55.34 12.40
C THR A 10 -25.73 -55.11 11.70
N ALA A 11 -25.62 -54.85 10.39
CA ALA A 11 -26.53 -55.22 9.29
C ALA A 11 -27.76 -54.33 9.00
N GLY A 12 -27.86 -53.95 7.71
CA GLY A 12 -29.04 -53.31 7.13
C GLY A 12 -28.81 -52.72 5.74
N VAL A 13 -28.28 -53.52 4.81
CA VAL A 13 -28.14 -53.17 3.39
C VAL A 13 -29.53 -53.21 2.73
N SER A 14 -29.98 -52.11 2.15
CA SER A 14 -31.12 -52.09 1.22
C SER A 14 -30.62 -51.79 -0.19
N ILE A 15 -30.70 -52.82 -1.05
CA ILE A 15 -30.47 -52.76 -2.49
C ILE A 15 -31.82 -52.44 -3.13
N THR A 16 -31.90 -51.33 -3.86
CA THR A 16 -32.97 -51.12 -4.86
C THR A 16 -32.31 -50.91 -6.22
N THR A 17 -32.61 -51.85 -7.09
CA THR A 17 -32.17 -51.97 -8.47
C THR A 17 -32.80 -50.90 -9.37
N TRP A 18 -31.99 -50.17 -10.12
CA TRP A 18 -32.43 -49.42 -11.29
C TRP A 18 -31.73 -49.98 -12.53
N LEU A 19 -32.52 -50.54 -13.45
CA LEU A 19 -32.10 -51.00 -14.77
C LEU A 19 -32.42 -49.90 -15.78
N GLY A 20 -31.48 -49.62 -16.69
CA GLY A 20 -31.79 -49.04 -17.99
C GLY A 20 -30.92 -47.85 -18.37
N GLY A 21 -29.96 -48.10 -19.28
CA GLY A 21 -29.27 -47.01 -19.98
C GLY A 21 -27.84 -47.36 -20.39
N ALA A 22 -27.67 -48.36 -21.26
CA ALA A 22 -26.41 -48.56 -21.96
C ALA A 22 -26.12 -47.35 -22.85
N GLN A 23 -25.05 -46.60 -22.55
CA GLN A 23 -24.40 -45.72 -23.52
C GLN A 23 -22.98 -46.22 -23.71
N THR A 24 -22.69 -46.55 -24.96
CA THR A 24 -21.42 -47.01 -25.50
C THR A 24 -20.31 -46.01 -25.21
N VAL A 25 -19.26 -46.47 -24.55
CA VAL A 25 -17.99 -45.73 -24.43
C VAL A 25 -17.28 -45.83 -25.78
N GLU A 26 -17.45 -44.83 -26.64
CA GLU A 26 -16.52 -44.61 -27.75
C GLU A 26 -15.21 -44.06 -27.17
N THR A 27 -14.19 -44.91 -27.15
CA THR A 27 -12.79 -44.49 -27.04
C THR A 27 -12.43 -43.63 -28.26
N ARG A 28 -12.56 -42.31 -28.12
CA ARG A 28 -11.92 -41.36 -29.04
C ARG A 28 -10.53 -41.05 -28.51
N LEU A 29 -9.57 -41.59 -29.26
CA LEU A 29 -8.21 -41.13 -29.40
C LEU A 29 -8.13 -39.61 -29.20
N PHE A 30 -7.30 -39.17 -28.27
CA PHE A 30 -6.91 -37.77 -28.13
C PHE A 30 -6.07 -37.37 -29.34
N PRO A 31 -6.41 -36.28 -30.06
CA PRO A 31 -5.39 -35.46 -30.66
C PRO A 31 -5.35 -34.10 -29.96
N ASP A 32 -4.14 -33.56 -30.00
CA ASP A 32 -3.81 -32.16 -29.87
C ASP A 32 -3.76 -31.60 -28.45
N ALA A 33 -2.54 -31.70 -27.93
CA ALA A 33 -1.89 -30.65 -27.17
C ALA A 33 -2.31 -29.25 -27.68
N ALA A 34 -3.32 -28.69 -27.03
CA ALA A 34 -3.62 -27.28 -27.09
C ALA A 34 -2.46 -26.54 -26.40
N LEU A 35 -1.45 -26.18 -27.18
CA LEU A 35 -0.62 -25.02 -26.94
C LEU A 35 -1.56 -23.85 -26.64
N MET A 36 -1.67 -23.48 -25.37
CA MET A 36 -2.35 -22.26 -24.98
C MET A 36 -1.71 -21.09 -25.74
N PRO A 37 -2.48 -20.18 -26.35
CA PRO A 37 -1.93 -18.99 -26.96
C PRO A 37 -1.48 -18.04 -25.84
N MET A 38 -0.24 -18.22 -25.36
CA MET A 38 0.48 -17.27 -24.49
C MET A 38 0.92 -16.00 -25.26
N MET A 39 0.15 -15.58 -26.27
CA MET A 39 0.45 -14.40 -27.10
C MET A 39 -0.88 -13.74 -27.49
N GLY A 40 -1.42 -12.93 -26.61
CA GLY A 40 -2.69 -12.22 -26.88
C GLY A 40 -3.05 -11.10 -25.89
N TRP A 41 -2.37 -11.00 -24.75
CA TRP A 41 -2.49 -9.83 -23.88
C TRP A 41 -1.53 -8.76 -24.40
N GLY A 42 -2.07 -7.83 -25.17
CA GLY A 42 -1.33 -6.70 -25.71
C GLY A 42 -0.53 -6.01 -24.60
N MET A 43 0.78 -5.86 -24.81
CA MET A 43 1.70 -5.14 -23.92
C MET A 43 1.44 -3.62 -23.84
N HIS A 44 0.24 -3.17 -24.21
CA HIS A 44 -0.19 -1.78 -24.23
C HIS A 44 -1.54 -1.70 -23.52
N GLY A 45 -1.56 -1.42 -22.21
CA GLY A 45 -2.80 -1.29 -21.45
C GLY A 45 -2.70 -1.44 -19.92
N PRO A 46 -3.85 -1.47 -19.22
CA PRO A 46 -3.99 -1.50 -17.74
C PRO A 46 -3.15 -2.57 -17.03
N GLY A 47 -2.80 -3.66 -17.73
CA GLY A 47 -1.94 -4.73 -17.22
C GLY A 47 -0.53 -4.28 -16.84
N MET A 48 0.08 -3.33 -17.58
CA MET A 48 1.43 -2.83 -17.24
C MET A 48 1.42 -1.95 -16.00
N ARG A 49 0.35 -1.17 -15.79
CA ARG A 49 0.17 -0.36 -14.56
C ARG A 49 0.00 -1.27 -13.35
N ALA A 50 -0.88 -2.27 -13.45
CA ALA A 50 -1.08 -3.24 -12.37
C ALA A 50 0.22 -4.00 -12.05
N MET A 51 0.96 -4.44 -13.07
CA MET A 51 2.26 -5.08 -12.90
C MET A 51 3.28 -4.18 -12.20
N MET A 52 3.38 -2.91 -12.60
CA MET A 52 4.29 -1.95 -11.97
C MET A 52 3.92 -1.68 -10.52
N GLN A 53 2.64 -1.49 -10.23
CA GLN A 53 2.14 -1.31 -8.87
C GLN A 53 2.43 -2.53 -8.00
N GLU A 54 2.24 -3.74 -8.53
CA GLU A 54 2.54 -4.99 -7.83
C GLU A 54 4.04 -5.13 -7.53
N MET A 55 4.91 -4.90 -8.52
CA MET A 55 6.37 -4.96 -8.34
C MET A 55 6.87 -3.91 -7.33
N MET A 56 6.18 -2.78 -7.26
CA MET A 56 6.52 -1.66 -6.38
C MET A 56 5.72 -1.69 -5.06
N SER A 57 4.86 -2.69 -4.88
CA SER A 57 4.10 -2.88 -3.65
C SER A 57 5.09 -3.11 -2.50
N GLY A 58 4.81 -2.51 -1.34
CA GLY A 58 5.71 -2.54 -0.19
C GLY A 58 6.89 -1.55 -0.23
N ARG A 59 7.05 -0.74 -1.29
CA ARG A 59 7.96 0.44 -1.23
C ARG A 59 7.33 1.66 -0.58
N LEU A 60 6.02 1.70 -0.53
CA LEU A 60 5.22 2.72 0.13
C LEU A 60 4.16 2.03 0.99
N PRO A 61 3.75 2.66 2.11
CA PRO A 61 2.61 2.17 2.87
C PRO A 61 1.34 2.10 2.00
N PRO A 62 0.29 1.41 2.48
CA PRO A 62 -1.01 1.40 1.83
C PRO A 62 -1.47 2.80 1.41
N SER A 63 -2.04 2.88 0.20
CA SER A 63 -2.40 4.12 -0.49
C SER A 63 -3.46 4.93 0.25
N ILE A 64 -3.36 6.26 0.16
CA ILE A 64 -4.55 7.12 0.25
C ILE A 64 -5.32 7.03 -1.08
N THR A 65 -6.65 7.16 -1.08
CA THR A 65 -7.41 7.25 -2.34
C THR A 65 -7.49 8.71 -2.79
N PRO A 66 -7.61 9.00 -4.10
CA PRO A 66 -7.66 10.38 -4.60
C PRO A 66 -8.73 11.24 -3.92
N GLU A 67 -9.87 10.65 -3.57
CA GLU A 67 -11.01 11.35 -2.95
C GLU A 67 -10.70 11.78 -1.51
N ASN A 68 -9.77 11.09 -0.85
CA ASN A 68 -9.35 11.35 0.52
C ASN A 68 -8.13 12.28 0.61
N LEU A 69 -7.60 12.75 -0.53
CA LEU A 69 -6.57 13.77 -0.53
C LEU A 69 -7.12 15.10 0.06
N PRO A 70 -6.32 15.85 0.83
CA PRO A 70 -6.64 17.23 1.19
C PRO A 70 -6.94 18.03 -0.07
N ASP A 71 -8.01 18.82 -0.09
CA ASP A 71 -8.43 19.60 -1.26
C ASP A 71 -8.40 18.77 -2.56
N SER A 72 -9.03 17.58 -2.54
CA SER A 72 -8.97 16.58 -3.61
C SER A 72 -9.38 17.10 -5.00
N GLU A 73 -10.18 18.16 -5.06
CA GLU A 73 -10.61 18.80 -6.30
C GLU A 73 -9.61 19.83 -6.87
N SER A 74 -8.58 20.17 -6.11
CA SER A 74 -7.53 21.13 -6.53
C SER A 74 -6.73 20.61 -7.73
N PRO A 75 -6.13 21.52 -8.53
CA PRO A 75 -5.23 21.12 -9.61
C PRO A 75 -4.09 20.22 -9.13
N GLY A 76 -3.46 20.55 -8.00
CA GLY A 76 -2.35 19.78 -7.45
C GLY A 76 -2.73 18.35 -7.05
N ALA A 77 -3.86 18.17 -6.36
CA ALA A 77 -4.36 16.84 -5.99
C ALA A 77 -4.65 15.96 -7.23
N LYS A 78 -5.30 16.53 -8.24
CA LYS A 78 -5.61 15.84 -9.50
C LYS A 78 -4.35 15.43 -10.27
N LEU A 79 -3.35 16.32 -10.33
CA LEU A 79 -2.07 16.03 -10.97
C LEU A 79 -1.29 14.97 -10.20
N LEU A 80 -1.24 15.05 -8.87
CA LEU A 80 -0.60 14.06 -8.01
C LEU A 80 -1.21 12.67 -8.22
N ALA A 81 -2.54 12.57 -8.17
CA ALA A 81 -3.26 11.31 -8.41
C ALA A 81 -2.98 10.77 -9.82
N ARG A 82 -2.99 11.63 -10.85
CA ARG A 82 -2.73 11.22 -12.24
C ARG A 82 -1.32 10.67 -12.43
N TYR A 83 -0.31 11.35 -11.92
CA TYR A 83 1.08 11.01 -12.23
C TYR A 83 1.66 9.93 -11.30
N CYS A 84 1.44 10.05 -10.00
CA CYS A 84 2.12 9.22 -9.00
C CYS A 84 1.54 7.80 -8.93
N THR A 85 0.28 7.62 -9.31
CA THR A 85 -0.38 6.30 -9.30
C THR A 85 -0.03 5.41 -10.51
N GLN A 86 0.77 5.91 -11.45
CA GLN A 86 1.21 5.13 -12.62
C GLN A 86 2.16 3.99 -12.24
N CYS A 87 2.90 4.14 -11.14
CA CYS A 87 3.97 3.23 -10.76
C CYS A 87 3.76 2.54 -9.41
N HIS A 88 3.13 3.22 -8.45
CA HIS A 88 2.95 2.75 -7.08
C HIS A 88 1.67 3.34 -6.47
N ASN A 89 1.39 2.98 -5.20
CA ASN A 89 0.32 3.57 -4.41
C ASN A 89 0.45 5.10 -4.33
N LEU A 90 -0.68 5.81 -4.28
CA LEU A 90 -0.72 7.27 -4.17
C LEU A 90 -0.07 7.70 -2.85
N PRO A 91 1.02 8.50 -2.90
CA PRO A 91 1.60 9.08 -1.69
C PRO A 91 0.64 10.08 -1.04
N ALA A 92 0.53 10.05 0.29
CA ALA A 92 -0.14 11.12 1.03
C ALA A 92 0.83 12.32 1.21
N PRO A 93 0.36 13.58 1.06
CA PRO A 93 1.19 14.77 1.30
C PRO A 93 1.79 14.82 2.72
N ALA A 94 1.10 14.25 3.71
CA ALA A 94 1.57 14.18 5.10
C ALA A 94 2.65 13.10 5.36
N MET A 95 3.25 12.48 4.34
CA MET A 95 4.35 11.52 4.52
C MET A 95 5.73 12.18 4.67
N HIS A 96 5.89 13.41 4.22
CA HIS A 96 7.14 14.16 4.24
C HIS A 96 6.88 15.60 4.68
N THR A 97 7.89 16.26 5.24
CA THR A 97 7.80 17.69 5.55
C THR A 97 7.86 18.55 4.28
N ALA A 98 7.47 19.82 4.39
CA ALA A 98 7.50 20.75 3.26
C ALA A 98 8.92 20.92 2.69
N GLU A 99 9.94 20.83 3.56
CA GLU A 99 11.36 20.94 3.20
C GLU A 99 11.90 19.67 2.51
N GLU A 100 11.32 18.50 2.81
CA GLU A 100 11.71 17.22 2.21
C GLU A 100 11.10 17.01 0.81
N TRP A 101 9.91 17.56 0.57
CA TRP A 101 9.16 17.34 -0.67
C TRP A 101 9.91 17.68 -1.97
N PRO A 102 10.65 18.80 -2.09
CA PRO A 102 11.41 19.12 -3.31
C PRO A 102 12.39 18.00 -3.71
N ALA A 103 13.06 17.38 -2.74
CA ALA A 103 14.01 16.29 -2.99
C ALA A 103 13.30 14.98 -3.39
N VAL A 104 12.17 14.68 -2.75
CA VAL A 104 11.35 13.50 -3.06
C VAL A 104 10.76 13.59 -4.45
N GLU A 105 10.17 14.72 -4.78
CA GLU A 105 9.55 15.00 -6.06
C GLU A 105 10.57 14.94 -7.20
N SER A 106 11.69 15.66 -7.06
CA SER A 106 12.79 15.65 -8.04
C SER A 106 13.26 14.23 -8.36
N ARG A 107 13.39 13.37 -7.35
CA ARG A 107 13.76 11.96 -7.53
C ARG A 107 12.71 11.19 -8.32
N MET A 108 11.42 11.43 -8.07
CA MET A 108 10.32 10.76 -8.77
C MET A 108 10.19 11.25 -10.21
N PHE A 109 10.25 12.55 -10.47
CA PHE A 109 10.16 13.09 -11.83
C PHE A 109 11.34 12.69 -12.69
N ASN A 110 12.56 12.66 -12.15
CA ASN A 110 13.72 12.11 -12.86
C ASN A 110 13.53 10.64 -13.21
N ARG A 111 12.95 9.85 -12.29
CA ARG A 111 12.61 8.45 -12.56
C ARG A 111 11.54 8.32 -13.65
N MET A 112 10.48 9.14 -13.60
CA MET A 112 9.44 9.15 -14.63
C MET A 112 10.00 9.56 -15.99
N ALA A 113 10.89 10.56 -16.05
CA ALA A 113 11.56 10.99 -17.27
C ALA A 113 12.37 9.84 -17.90
N MET A 114 13.17 9.12 -17.10
CA MET A 114 13.92 7.94 -17.56
C MET A 114 13.02 6.82 -18.10
N MET A 115 11.83 6.64 -17.52
CA MET A 115 10.88 5.60 -17.92
C MET A 115 10.02 5.99 -19.12
N SER A 116 9.72 7.29 -19.29
CA SER A 116 8.96 7.85 -20.41
C SER A 116 9.72 7.83 -21.76
N GLY A 117 10.99 7.43 -21.74
CA GLY A 117 11.80 7.30 -22.95
C GLY A 117 12.27 8.64 -23.54
N ARG A 118 12.42 9.68 -22.71
CA ARG A 118 13.15 10.89 -23.08
C ARG A 118 14.66 10.59 -23.07
N GLY A 119 15.18 10.01 -24.18
CA GLY A 119 16.63 9.84 -24.42
C GLY A 119 17.03 8.59 -25.20
N GLY A 120 17.73 8.77 -26.33
CA GLY A 120 18.46 7.74 -27.08
C GLY A 120 17.62 6.59 -27.69
N MET A 121 18.29 5.64 -28.37
CA MET A 121 17.66 4.48 -29.01
C MET A 121 16.93 3.58 -27.99
N GLY A 122 17.45 3.48 -26.75
CA GLY A 122 16.80 2.79 -25.64
C GLY A 122 15.51 3.47 -25.14
N GLY A 123 15.37 4.79 -25.34
CA GLY A 123 14.17 5.55 -25.00
C GLY A 123 12.99 5.24 -25.91
N MET A 124 13.22 4.99 -27.21
CA MET A 124 12.15 4.57 -28.13
C MET A 124 11.61 3.18 -27.75
N MET A 125 12.50 2.24 -27.43
CA MET A 125 12.11 0.88 -27.04
C MET A 125 11.34 0.88 -25.70
N ARG A 126 11.77 1.69 -24.73
CA ARG A 126 11.06 1.89 -23.46
C ARG A 126 9.72 2.59 -23.63
N ARG A 127 9.61 3.62 -24.47
CA ARG A 127 8.33 4.28 -24.76
C ARG A 127 7.30 3.31 -25.34
N ARG A 128 7.76 2.34 -26.14
CA ARG A 128 6.93 1.28 -26.74
C ARG A 128 6.55 0.17 -25.75
N MET A 129 7.23 0.06 -24.62
CA MET A 129 6.94 -0.94 -23.56
C MET A 129 6.30 -0.34 -22.30
N MET A 130 6.56 0.93 -22.00
CA MET A 130 6.19 1.63 -20.77
C MET A 130 5.60 3.00 -21.13
N SER A 131 4.27 3.11 -21.11
CA SER A 131 3.56 4.37 -21.38
C SER A 131 3.47 5.26 -20.14
N ILE A 132 4.61 5.49 -19.46
CA ILE A 132 4.67 6.39 -18.30
C ILE A 132 4.73 7.84 -18.78
N GLN A 133 3.78 8.64 -18.33
CA GLN A 133 3.69 10.07 -18.61
C GLN A 133 4.41 10.85 -17.51
N GLY A 134 5.19 11.87 -17.89
CA GLY A 134 5.82 12.79 -16.94
C GLY A 134 5.18 14.19 -16.99
N PRO A 135 5.11 14.91 -15.85
CA PRO A 135 4.60 16.28 -15.80
C PRO A 135 5.50 17.28 -16.54
N THR A 136 4.87 18.31 -17.12
CA THR A 136 5.52 19.54 -17.61
C THR A 136 6.04 20.38 -16.45
N GLY A 137 6.95 21.34 -16.71
CA GLY A 137 7.52 22.18 -15.64
C GLY A 137 6.46 22.88 -14.78
N GLY A 138 5.44 23.50 -15.38
CA GLY A 138 4.35 24.14 -14.61
C GLY A 138 3.48 23.15 -13.84
N GLU A 139 3.27 21.93 -14.35
CA GLU A 139 2.59 20.87 -13.58
C GLU A 139 3.45 20.39 -12.41
N GLN A 140 4.78 20.35 -12.56
CA GLN A 140 5.71 20.01 -11.46
C GLN A 140 5.58 21.05 -10.34
N GLU A 141 5.67 22.34 -10.66
CA GLU A 141 5.47 23.43 -9.69
C GLU A 141 4.10 23.31 -8.98
N THR A 142 3.03 23.05 -9.74
CA THR A 142 1.69 22.88 -9.16
C THR A 142 1.58 21.68 -8.21
N ILE A 143 2.28 20.58 -8.50
CA ILE A 143 2.33 19.40 -7.63
C ILE A 143 3.14 19.70 -6.38
N LEU A 144 4.29 20.37 -6.52
CA LEU A 144 5.15 20.73 -5.40
C LEU A 144 4.44 21.66 -4.42
N ASP A 145 3.82 22.73 -4.92
CA ASP A 145 3.08 23.69 -4.08
C ASP A 145 1.99 22.98 -3.28
N TYR A 146 1.28 22.06 -3.91
CA TYR A 146 0.27 21.24 -3.25
C TYR A 146 0.86 20.31 -2.19
N LEU A 147 1.96 19.61 -2.50
CA LEU A 147 2.63 18.72 -1.54
C LEU A 147 3.16 19.48 -0.33
N GLN A 148 3.74 20.67 -0.54
CA GLN A 148 4.24 21.52 0.53
C GLN A 148 3.12 22.13 1.37
N GLY A 149 2.03 22.57 0.73
CA GLY A 149 0.86 23.14 1.43
C GLY A 149 0.11 22.14 2.32
N HIS A 150 0.21 20.84 2.01
CA HIS A 150 -0.41 19.77 2.79
C HIS A 150 0.61 18.82 3.44
N ALA A 151 1.85 19.28 3.58
CA ALA A 151 2.94 18.48 4.10
C ALA A 151 2.75 18.08 5.58
N LEU A 152 3.55 17.12 6.03
CA LEU A 152 3.66 16.79 7.44
C LEU A 152 4.19 17.99 8.22
N ARG A 153 3.50 18.37 9.30
CA ARG A 153 4.06 19.28 10.30
C ARG A 153 4.91 18.48 11.30
N PRO A 154 6.23 18.68 11.33
CA PRO A 154 7.08 17.96 12.26
C PRO A 154 6.93 18.51 13.68
N ALA A 155 7.11 17.65 14.68
CA ALA A 155 7.15 18.07 16.08
C ALA A 155 8.40 18.93 16.34
N ASN A 156 8.25 19.94 17.21
CA ASN A 156 9.39 20.59 17.85
C ASN A 156 9.93 19.67 18.94
N VAL A 157 10.96 18.88 18.62
CA VAL A 157 11.47 17.84 19.51
C VAL A 157 12.04 18.42 20.81
N GLU A 158 12.57 19.63 20.79
CA GLU A 158 13.08 20.35 21.96
C GLU A 158 11.94 20.73 22.92
N ALA A 159 10.76 21.04 22.38
CA ALA A 159 9.59 21.43 23.18
C ALA A 159 8.85 20.25 23.83
N LEU A 160 9.01 19.02 23.32
CA LEU A 160 8.33 17.82 23.85
C LEU A 160 8.85 17.35 25.22
N GLY A 161 9.83 18.05 25.82
CA GLY A 161 10.38 17.69 27.13
C GLY A 161 11.38 16.52 27.12
N PRO A 162 11.80 16.07 28.31
CA PRO A 162 12.86 15.07 28.47
C PRO A 162 12.41 13.69 27.98
N SER A 163 13.30 12.98 27.28
CA SER A 163 13.01 11.69 26.63
C SER A 163 12.79 10.51 27.57
N ASP A 164 12.87 10.70 28.90
CA ASP A 164 12.81 9.63 29.89
C ASP A 164 11.36 9.21 30.24
N ALA A 165 10.37 10.02 29.88
CA ALA A 165 8.97 9.60 29.91
C ALA A 165 8.75 8.42 28.93
N PRO A 166 8.26 7.24 29.38
CA PRO A 166 8.18 6.04 28.55
C PRO A 166 7.44 6.23 27.22
N GLY A 167 6.27 6.90 27.24
CA GLY A 167 5.48 7.18 26.04
C GLY A 167 6.20 8.07 25.02
N LEU A 168 6.88 9.13 25.47
CA LEU A 168 7.66 10.01 24.60
C LEU A 168 8.89 9.29 24.01
N ALA A 169 9.58 8.49 24.82
CA ALA A 169 10.72 7.69 24.38
C ALA A 169 10.30 6.73 23.25
N LEU A 170 9.22 5.99 23.47
CA LEU A 170 8.67 5.05 22.50
C LEU A 170 8.17 5.76 21.24
N PHE A 171 7.51 6.91 21.40
CA PHE A 171 7.03 7.72 20.28
C PHE A 171 8.20 8.20 19.41
N ARG A 172 9.22 8.81 20.01
CA ARG A 172 10.43 9.27 19.29
C ARG A 172 11.13 8.11 18.59
N GLN A 173 11.36 6.99 19.27
CA GLN A 173 12.07 5.84 18.71
C GLN A 173 11.30 5.12 17.61
N THR A 174 9.97 5.07 17.71
CA THR A 174 9.13 4.30 16.78
C THR A 174 8.72 5.13 15.58
N CYS A 175 8.19 6.33 15.81
CA CYS A 175 7.50 7.10 14.78
C CYS A 175 8.46 7.88 13.87
N SER A 176 9.73 8.06 14.28
CA SER A 176 10.77 8.67 13.43
C SER A 176 11.47 7.70 12.48
N GLN A 177 11.12 6.41 12.50
CA GLN A 177 11.83 5.39 11.69
C GLN A 177 11.57 5.50 10.18
N CYS A 178 10.48 6.17 9.78
CA CYS A 178 10.06 6.21 8.38
C CYS A 178 9.96 7.64 7.81
N HIS A 179 9.57 8.61 8.63
CA HIS A 179 9.43 10.02 8.27
C HIS A 179 9.76 10.88 9.50
N ALA A 180 9.77 12.21 9.36
CA ALA A 180 9.92 13.12 10.48
C ALA A 180 8.87 12.84 11.58
N LEU A 181 9.21 13.11 12.84
CA LEU A 181 8.29 12.87 13.96
C LEU A 181 7.07 13.80 13.83
N PRO A 182 5.83 13.29 13.81
CA PRO A 182 4.65 14.14 13.64
C PRO A 182 4.42 15.00 14.88
N ASP A 183 3.97 16.25 14.69
CA ASP A 183 3.55 17.13 15.79
C ASP A 183 2.35 16.53 16.55
N PRO A 184 2.44 16.29 17.88
CA PRO A 184 1.34 15.76 18.70
C PRO A 184 0.06 16.60 18.72
N THR A 185 0.14 17.86 18.31
CA THR A 185 -1.03 18.76 18.22
C THR A 185 -1.82 18.59 16.91
N LEU A 186 -1.39 17.71 16.00
CA LEU A 186 -2.06 17.49 14.70
C LEU A 186 -3.42 16.79 14.80
N HIS A 187 -3.65 16.06 15.89
CA HIS A 187 -4.87 15.31 16.11
C HIS A 187 -5.34 15.54 17.54
N THR A 188 -6.64 15.38 17.74
CA THR A 188 -7.25 15.39 19.08
C THR A 188 -6.90 14.10 19.84
N ALA A 189 -7.04 14.14 21.17
CA ALA A 189 -6.82 12.98 22.03
C ALA A 189 -7.61 11.73 21.58
N ASP A 190 -8.85 11.92 21.10
CA ASP A 190 -9.72 10.82 20.65
C ASP A 190 -9.34 10.28 19.26
N GLU A 191 -8.64 11.07 18.43
CA GLU A 191 -8.20 10.68 17.09
C GLU A 191 -6.88 9.90 17.10
N TRP A 192 -5.99 10.20 18.06
CA TRP A 192 -4.68 9.54 18.17
C TRP A 192 -4.72 8.01 18.20
N PRO A 193 -5.63 7.35 18.96
CA PRO A 193 -5.82 5.90 18.88
C PRO A 193 -5.94 5.38 17.44
N VAL A 194 -6.77 6.03 16.62
CA VAL A 194 -7.04 5.63 15.24
C VAL A 194 -5.80 5.82 14.36
N VAL A 195 -5.07 6.93 14.56
CA VAL A 195 -3.84 7.25 13.83
C VAL A 195 -2.75 6.22 14.13
N VAL A 196 -2.53 5.88 15.40
CA VAL A 196 -1.53 4.89 15.82
C VAL A 196 -1.89 3.50 15.29
N ASP A 197 -3.16 3.11 15.33
CA ASP A 197 -3.59 1.82 14.77
C ASP A 197 -3.46 1.74 13.24
N ARG A 198 -3.67 2.86 12.54
CA ARG A 198 -3.34 2.97 11.11
C ARG A 198 -1.85 2.79 10.88
N MET A 199 -0.99 3.42 11.69
CA MET A 199 0.46 3.23 11.58
C MET A 199 0.88 1.78 11.84
N ARG A 200 0.30 1.09 12.82
CA ARG A 200 0.55 -0.35 13.04
C ARG A 200 0.23 -1.21 11.81
N LYS A 201 -0.88 -0.92 11.12
CA LYS A 201 -1.24 -1.58 9.86
C LYS A 201 -0.21 -1.28 8.75
N ASN A 202 0.22 -0.03 8.64
CA ASN A 202 1.24 0.37 7.67
C ASN A 202 2.59 -0.29 7.96
N MET A 203 3.02 -0.35 9.23
CA MET A 203 4.24 -1.05 9.65
C MET A 203 4.20 -2.51 9.22
N ARG A 204 3.08 -3.20 9.45
CA ARG A 204 2.89 -4.60 9.03
C ARG A 204 3.00 -4.76 7.51
N ALA A 205 2.31 -3.91 6.75
CA ALA A 205 2.34 -3.93 5.29
C ALA A 205 3.75 -3.65 4.73
N MET A 206 4.54 -2.87 5.46
CA MET A 206 5.93 -2.53 5.12
C MET A 206 6.96 -3.53 5.68
N GLY A 207 6.53 -4.64 6.29
CA GLY A 207 7.42 -5.63 6.88
C GLY A 207 8.27 -5.11 8.04
N ARG A 208 7.82 -4.06 8.73
CA ARG A 208 8.48 -3.48 9.92
C ARG A 208 8.01 -4.17 11.20
N ARG A 209 8.79 -4.05 12.28
CA ARG A 209 8.36 -4.46 13.63
C ARG A 209 7.10 -3.67 14.00
N VAL A 210 5.99 -4.35 14.21
CA VAL A 210 4.76 -3.72 14.67
C VAL A 210 4.85 -3.52 16.19
N ILE A 211 4.49 -2.33 16.68
CA ILE A 211 4.40 -2.10 18.13
C ILE A 211 3.30 -2.95 18.77
N THR A 212 3.59 -3.43 19.98
CA THR A 212 2.69 -4.22 20.82
C THR A 212 1.54 -3.36 21.36
N ASP A 213 0.50 -3.99 21.92
CA ASP A 213 -0.62 -3.25 22.51
C ASP A 213 -0.18 -2.37 23.70
N PRO A 214 0.69 -2.83 24.63
CA PRO A 214 1.23 -1.96 25.67
C PRO A 214 2.02 -0.77 25.13
N GLU A 215 2.91 -0.98 24.14
CA GLU A 215 3.65 0.13 23.51
C GLU A 215 2.72 1.13 22.82
N ARG A 216 1.64 0.65 22.21
CA ARG A 216 0.60 1.47 21.59
C ARG A 216 -0.10 2.34 22.62
N ASP A 217 -0.50 1.77 23.76
CA ASP A 217 -1.20 2.50 24.81
C ASP A 217 -0.30 3.57 25.47
N GLU A 218 1.00 3.29 25.65
CA GLU A 218 2.00 4.27 26.09
C GLU A 218 2.14 5.45 25.12
N ILE A 219 2.26 5.16 23.82
CA ILE A 219 2.37 6.20 22.79
C ILE A 219 1.09 7.03 22.71
N VAL A 220 -0.09 6.38 22.75
CA VAL A 220 -1.40 7.07 22.71
C VAL A 220 -1.59 7.92 23.95
N GLY A 221 -1.24 7.43 25.15
CA GLY A 221 -1.34 8.20 26.39
C GLY A 221 -0.51 9.48 26.36
N PHE A 222 0.72 9.39 25.83
CA PHE A 222 1.56 10.57 25.58
C PHE A 222 0.89 11.53 24.58
N LEU A 223 0.52 11.05 23.39
CA LEU A 223 -0.06 11.90 22.34
C LEU A 223 -1.37 12.57 22.76
N ALA A 224 -2.20 11.89 23.55
CA ALA A 224 -3.43 12.44 24.08
C ALA A 224 -3.20 13.57 25.11
N THR A 225 -2.08 13.51 25.85
CA THR A 225 -1.71 14.56 26.81
C THR A 225 -1.21 15.83 26.09
N GLU A 226 -0.50 15.65 24.99
CA GLU A 226 0.01 16.76 24.17
C GLU A 226 -1.01 17.31 23.16
N ALA A 227 -2.14 16.63 22.98
CA ALA A 227 -3.17 17.03 22.02
C ALA A 227 -3.83 18.35 22.43
N GLY A 228 -3.57 19.42 21.68
CA GLY A 228 -4.18 20.74 21.88
C GLY A 228 -3.51 21.61 22.95
N SER A 229 -2.32 21.21 23.41
CA SER A 229 -1.44 21.97 24.33
C SER A 229 -0.64 23.07 23.62
#